data_AF-W1YXT7-F1
#
_entry.id   AF-W1YXT7-F1
#
_cell.length_a   1.000
_cell.length_b   1.000
_cell.length_c   1.000
_cell.angle_alpha   90.00
_cell.angle_beta   90.00
_cell.angle_gamma   90.00
#
_symmetry.space_group_name_H-M   'P 1'
#
loop_
_entity.id
_entity.type
_entity.pdbx_description
1 polymer ?
#
loop_
_entity_poly.entity_id
_entity_poly.type
_entity_poly.pdbx_seq_one_letter_code
_entity_poly.pdbx_strand_id
1 'polypeptide(L)' 'DKYTPEYADTLVTPGKPATVTPTFKGKDNAETKAPEGATYSIPSDFKAPEGYTVTIDPNTGAITTEAKPGT' A
#
# COMPACT_ATOMS: atom_id res chain seq x y z
N ASP A 1 -5.62 0.26 -20.25
CA ASP A 1 -5.90 0.92 -18.97
C ASP A 1 -5.55 2.41 -19.03
N LYS A 2 -6.23 3.27 -18.25
CA LYS A 2 -5.98 4.73 -18.23
C LYS A 2 -4.97 5.17 -17.16
N TYR A 3 -4.83 4.37 -16.11
CA TYR A 3 -3.97 4.63 -14.96
C TYR A 3 -3.32 3.32 -14.51
N THR A 4 -2.06 3.39 -14.11
CA THR A 4 -1.32 2.26 -13.52
C THR A 4 -0.91 2.64 -12.10
N PRO A 5 -1.50 2.03 -11.06
CA PRO A 5 -1.05 2.22 -9.68
C PRO A 5 0.19 1.38 -9.37
N GLU A 6 1.13 1.94 -8.61
CA GLU A 6 2.37 1.29 -8.19
C GLU A 6 2.68 1.64 -6.71
N TYR A 7 3.08 0.65 -5.92
CA TYR A 7 3.64 0.87 -4.58
C TYR A 7 5.16 0.76 -4.66
N ALA A 8 5.85 1.67 -3.97
CA ALA A 8 7.30 1.56 -3.80
C ALA A 8 7.64 0.40 -2.86
N ASP A 9 8.76 -0.26 -3.13
CA ASP A 9 9.36 -1.22 -2.20
C ASP A 9 9.73 -0.51 -0.89
N THR A 10 9.38 -1.14 0.22
CA THR A 10 9.57 -0.59 1.56
C THR A 10 10.19 -1.64 2.47
N LEU A 11 11.20 -1.22 3.23
CA LEU A 11 11.82 -2.04 4.26
C LEU A 11 11.08 -1.84 5.57
N VAL A 12 10.53 -2.93 6.10
CA VAL A 12 9.85 -2.95 7.40
C VAL A 12 10.86 -3.34 8.47
N THR A 13 10.99 -2.51 9.51
CA THR A 13 11.81 -2.83 10.69
C THR A 13 10.89 -3.39 11.79
N PRO A 14 11.20 -4.57 12.39
CA PRO A 14 10.41 -5.10 13.49
C PRO A 14 10.21 -4.10 14.63
N GLY A 15 8.98 -3.97 15.12
CA GLY A 15 8.59 -3.02 16.14
C GLY A 15 8.47 -1.55 15.68
N LYS A 16 8.64 -1.28 14.38
CA LYS A 16 8.39 0.04 13.80
C LYS A 16 7.46 -0.09 12.58
N PRO A 17 6.27 0.52 12.60
CA PRO A 17 5.38 0.51 11.45
C PRO A 17 6.02 1.25 10.27
N ALA A 18 5.82 0.73 9.07
CA ALA A 18 6.21 1.35 7.81
C ALA A 18 4.96 1.63 6.98
N THR A 19 4.85 2.84 6.44
CA THR A 19 3.71 3.27 5.63
C THR A 19 4.18 3.63 4.23
N VAL A 20 3.46 3.16 3.21
CA VAL A 20 3.68 3.50 1.81
C VAL A 20 2.37 3.89 1.13
N THR A 21 2.45 4.88 0.24
CA THR A 21 1.31 5.36 -0.55
C THR A 21 1.48 4.96 -2.01
N PRO A 22 0.39 4.61 -2.72
CA PRO A 22 0.46 4.30 -4.13
C PRO A 22 0.76 5.56 -4.94
N THR A 23 1.56 5.39 -5.98
CA THR A 23 1.75 6.37 -7.05
C THR A 23 0.94 5.94 -8.25
N PHE A 24 0.45 6.89 -9.05
CA PHE A 24 -0.31 6.59 -10.26
C PHE A 24 0.41 7.16 -11.46
N LYS A 25 0.55 6.37 -12.51
CA LYS A 25 1.03 6.84 -13.82
C LYS A 25 -0.12 6.93 -14.81
N GLY A 26 -0.18 8.03 -15.55
CA GLY A 26 -1.13 8.26 -16.63
C GLY A 26 -0.71 7.55 -17.92
N LYS A 27 -1.47 7.77 -19.01
CA LYS A 27 -1.18 7.20 -20.34
C LYS A 27 0.19 7.62 -20.91
N ASP A 28 0.68 8.76 -20.49
CA ASP A 28 1.96 9.35 -20.86
C ASP A 28 3.11 8.88 -19.95
N ASN A 29 2.85 7.94 -19.03
CA ASN A 29 3.77 7.53 -17.96
C ASN A 29 4.19 8.66 -17.00
N ALA A 30 3.52 9.81 -17.05
CA ALA A 30 3.72 10.87 -16.08
C ALA A 30 2.99 10.53 -14.77
N GLU A 31 3.60 10.90 -13.65
CA GLU A 31 2.96 10.78 -12.35
C GLU A 31 1.71 11.67 -12.31
N THR A 32 0.61 11.08 -11.85
CA THR A 32 -0.70 11.72 -11.74
C THR A 32 -1.32 11.37 -10.39
N LYS A 33 -2.39 12.10 -10.04
CA LYS A 33 -3.23 11.75 -8.89
C LYS A 33 -4.10 10.54 -9.21
N ALA A 34 -4.52 9.86 -8.14
CA ALA A 34 -5.56 8.85 -8.19
C ALA A 34 -6.84 9.42 -8.83
N PRO A 35 -7.64 8.58 -9.52
CA PRO A 35 -8.94 8.98 -10.03
C PRO A 35 -9.87 9.36 -8.87
N GLU A 36 -10.75 10.34 -9.12
CA GLU A 36 -11.75 10.77 -8.13
C GLU A 36 -12.70 9.61 -7.80
N GLY A 37 -12.98 9.42 -6.50
CA GLY A 37 -13.82 8.31 -6.02
C GLY A 37 -13.13 6.94 -5.98
N ALA A 38 -11.80 6.89 -6.17
CA ALA A 38 -11.03 5.66 -5.98
C ALA A 38 -11.20 5.13 -4.55
N THR A 39 -11.44 3.83 -4.43
CA THR A 39 -11.47 3.10 -3.16
C THR A 39 -10.41 2.02 -3.16
N TYR A 40 -9.88 1.75 -1.97
CA TYR A 40 -8.77 0.81 -1.78
C TYR A 40 -9.14 -0.24 -0.74
N SER A 41 -8.81 -1.49 -1.01
CA SER A 41 -9.00 -2.59 -0.08
C SER A 41 -7.89 -3.61 -0.25
N ILE A 42 -7.57 -4.28 0.85
CA ILE A 42 -6.75 -5.49 0.81
C ILE A 42 -7.69 -6.63 0.40
N PRO A 43 -7.30 -7.48 -0.57
CA PRO A 43 -8.08 -8.64 -0.95
C PRO A 43 -8.41 -9.52 0.26
N SER A 44 -9.61 -10.08 0.32
CA SER A 44 -10.05 -10.88 1.49
C SER A 44 -9.29 -12.20 1.62
N ASP A 45 -8.71 -12.69 0.53
CA ASP A 45 -7.82 -13.85 0.44
C ASP A 45 -6.38 -13.53 0.85
N PHE A 46 -6.04 -12.25 1.04
CA PHE A 46 -4.72 -11.86 1.50
C PHE A 46 -4.44 -12.39 2.91
N LYS A 47 -3.33 -13.12 3.03
CA LYS A 47 -2.77 -13.53 4.32
C LYS A 47 -1.43 -12.86 4.52
N ALA A 48 -1.39 -11.94 5.48
CA ALA A 48 -0.12 -11.42 5.96
C ALA A 48 0.74 -12.57 6.52
N PRO A 49 2.06 -12.54 6.34
CA PRO A 49 2.97 -13.49 6.97
C PRO A 49 2.81 -13.50 8.49
N GLU A 50 3.19 -14.60 9.14
CA GLU A 50 3.11 -14.69 10.60
C GLU A 50 3.95 -13.58 11.26
N GLY A 51 3.35 -12.90 12.23
CA GLY A 51 3.96 -11.75 12.89
C GLY A 51 3.87 -10.44 12.11
N TYR A 52 3.23 -10.39 10.94
CA TYR A 52 2.99 -9.14 10.21
C TYR A 52 1.52 -8.72 10.31
N THR A 53 1.31 -7.43 10.54
CA THR A 53 0.01 -6.76 10.39
C THR A 53 0.08 -5.85 9.18
N VAL A 54 -0.87 -5.99 8.26
CA VAL A 54 -0.98 -5.14 7.06
C VAL A 54 -2.38 -4.51 7.06
N THR A 55 -2.43 -3.20 6.93
CA THR A 55 -3.68 -2.42 6.84
C THR A 55 -3.61 -1.46 5.65
N ILE A 56 -4.77 -1.08 5.11
CA ILE A 56 -4.87 -0.10 4.03
C ILE A 56 -5.90 0.98 4.38
N ASP A 57 -5.59 2.23 4.08
CA ASP A 57 -6.55 3.33 4.13
C ASP A 57 -7.43 3.29 2.86
N PRO A 58 -8.77 3.14 2.99
CA PRO A 58 -9.66 3.01 1.86
C PRO A 58 -9.81 4.26 1.00
N ASN A 59 -9.36 5.43 1.46
CA ASN A 59 -9.47 6.70 0.76
C ASN A 59 -8.18 7.08 0.01
N THR A 60 -7.04 6.76 0.61
CA THR A 60 -5.71 7.16 0.09
C THR A 60 -4.94 6.00 -0.52
N GLY A 61 -5.31 4.77 -0.19
CA GLY A 61 -4.55 3.57 -0.52
C GLY A 61 -3.28 3.43 0.31
N ALA A 62 -3.07 4.23 1.35
CA ALA A 62 -1.88 4.11 2.19
C ALA A 62 -1.85 2.74 2.87
N ILE A 63 -0.83 1.93 2.56
CA ILE A 63 -0.60 0.63 3.21
C ILE A 63 0.33 0.85 4.39
N THR A 64 -0.10 0.41 5.57
CA THR A 64 0.76 0.34 6.75
C THR A 64 1.06 -1.10 7.06
N THR A 65 2.35 -1.42 7.15
CA THR A 65 2.84 -2.75 7.51
C THR A 65 3.65 -2.65 8.80
N GLU A 66 3.36 -3.53 9.74
CA GLU A 66 4.08 -3.64 11.00
C GLU A 66 4.49 -5.09 11.23
N ALA A 67 5.78 -5.32 11.42
CA ALA A 67 6.29 -6.60 11.89
C ALA A 67 6.39 -6.59 13.41
N LYS A 68 5.87 -7.63 14.05
CA LYS A 68 5.95 -7.84 15.50
C LYS A 68 7.43 -7.80 15.93
N PRO A 69 7.79 -7.08 17.00
CA PRO A 69 9.13 -7.16 17.56
C PRO A 69 9.47 -8.63 17.88
N GLY A 70 10.68 -9.05 17.53
CA GLY A 70 11.22 -10.32 18.02
C GLY A 70 11.30 -10.29 19.55
N THR A 71 10.84 -11.36 20.20
CA THR A 71 11.00 -11.60 21.64
C THR A 71 12.44 -11.92 22.00
#